data_AF-A0AAD5L8S9-F1
#
_entry.id   AF-A0AAD5L8S9-F1
#
_cell.length_a   1.000
_cell.length_b   1.000
_cell.length_c   1.000
_cell.angle_alpha   90.00
_cell.angle_beta   90.00
_cell.angle_gamma   90.00
#
_symmetry.space_group_name_H-M   'P 1'
#
loop_
_entity.id
_entity.type
_entity.pdbx_description
1 polymer ?
#
loop_
_entity_poly.entity_id
_entity_poly.type
_entity_poly.pdbx_seq_one_letter_code
_entity_poly.pdbx_strand_id
1 'polypeptide(L)'
;MFRELDAQLKRLRVLSYGISVTTMEEVFIKVAEASDEDQQHTLHNKVKRHDADRGSTDASTSSYAKQNVREDAISRRSGSMGSLFGVQFGALLQKRFRIATRDKRFLLPEHNSKHQQLVSGVNLVAFWLANYVWDLLIYCIPGGVALILIQAYDLAALTGSSECLGCGSNTFTAVIVLFVLFGFAICPYSYCWSFVFREHASAQTKMILINFLVGLGFLIASFVPDVINNDTATDVNRVLKWLYRLSPIYCLCNDAFDLNNAGYEIIFLVIDAILYLVLAVVIDYALTFPKAKAMIAADPQIEVAKETEDEDVAAEAERVACGGADQDVIRLERLRKVYKDGQKVAVKNLSFGLKRGECFGFLGINGAGKTTTMKMLTGDIVPTSGGATLSGFDILTQQLEVRREIGYCPQFDALIDLRWNN
;
A
#
# COMPACT_ATOMS: atom_id res chain seq x y z
N MET A 1 -39.24 -12.93 -7.91
CA MET A 1 -38.08 -12.94 -7.00
C MET A 1 -38.32 -12.04 -5.79
N PHE A 2 -38.33 -10.70 -5.92
CA PHE A 2 -38.49 -9.80 -4.75
C PHE A 2 -39.76 -10.04 -3.90
N ARG A 3 -40.95 -10.20 -4.51
CA ARG A 3 -42.18 -10.58 -3.78
C ARG A 3 -42.09 -11.89 -2.98
N GLU A 4 -41.21 -12.82 -3.38
CA GLU A 4 -40.94 -14.07 -2.66
C GLU A 4 -39.99 -13.82 -1.47
N LEU A 5 -39.06 -12.88 -1.62
CA LEU A 5 -38.17 -12.42 -0.56
C LEU A 5 -38.95 -11.68 0.52
N ASP A 6 -39.88 -10.80 0.13
CA ASP A 6 -40.80 -10.08 1.02
C ASP A 6 -41.61 -11.03 1.90
N ALA A 7 -42.18 -12.07 1.29
CA ALA A 7 -42.92 -13.12 2.00
C ALA A 7 -42.05 -13.89 3.01
N GLN A 8 -40.73 -13.86 2.86
CA GLN A 8 -39.78 -14.60 3.70
C GLN A 8 -38.92 -13.72 4.63
N LEU A 9 -38.99 -12.39 4.57
CA LEU A 9 -38.26 -11.42 5.43
C LEU A 9 -38.26 -11.83 6.91
N LYS A 10 -39.46 -12.04 7.50
CA LYS A 10 -39.63 -12.45 8.90
C LYS A 10 -39.01 -13.81 9.22
N ARG A 11 -38.97 -14.74 8.27
CA ARG A 11 -38.37 -16.07 8.43
C ARG A 11 -36.85 -16.03 8.33
N LEU A 12 -36.32 -15.16 7.47
CA LEU A 12 -34.89 -14.98 7.21
C LEU A 12 -34.22 -14.03 8.22
N ARG A 13 -34.99 -13.33 9.06
CA ARG A 13 -34.52 -12.29 10.01
C ARG A 13 -33.79 -11.13 9.32
N VAL A 14 -34.15 -10.84 8.08
CA VAL A 14 -33.69 -9.65 7.35
C VAL A 14 -34.62 -8.49 7.73
N LEU A 15 -34.04 -7.37 8.15
CA LEU A 15 -34.75 -6.25 8.79
C LEU A 15 -35.23 -5.21 7.78
N SER A 16 -34.43 -4.97 6.73
CA SER A 16 -34.78 -4.30 5.48
C SER A 16 -33.82 -4.77 4.37
N TYR A 17 -34.11 -4.43 3.12
CA TYR A 17 -33.15 -4.50 2.01
C TYR A 17 -33.38 -3.28 1.11
N GLY A 18 -32.32 -2.75 0.48
CA GLY A 18 -32.43 -1.64 -0.48
C GLY A 18 -31.87 -2.03 -1.85
N ILE A 19 -32.45 -1.52 -2.92
CA ILE A 19 -32.03 -1.79 -4.30
C ILE A 19 -31.29 -0.57 -4.85
N SER A 20 -30.02 -0.75 -5.23
CA SER A 20 -29.29 0.24 -6.04
C SER A 20 -29.40 -0.15 -7.51
N VAL A 21 -30.19 0.59 -8.28
CA VAL A 21 -30.45 0.25 -9.69
C VAL A 21 -29.17 0.33 -10.54
N THR A 22 -28.93 -0.75 -11.27
CA THR A 22 -28.28 -0.74 -12.59
C THR A 22 -29.10 -1.72 -13.42
N THR A 23 -29.58 -1.28 -14.59
CA THR A 23 -30.65 -1.96 -15.33
C THR A 23 -30.24 -3.37 -15.76
N MET A 24 -31.10 -4.35 -15.48
CA MET A 24 -30.78 -5.78 -15.65
C MET A 24 -30.89 -6.29 -17.10
N GLU A 25 -31.50 -5.53 -17.99
CA GLU A 25 -31.87 -5.96 -19.34
C GLU A 25 -30.64 -6.16 -20.24
N GLU A 26 -29.65 -5.26 -20.18
CA GLU A 26 -28.37 -5.44 -20.89
C GLU A 26 -27.50 -6.57 -20.31
N VAL A 27 -27.62 -6.82 -18.99
CA VAL A 27 -26.83 -7.85 -18.30
C VAL A 27 -27.30 -9.25 -18.70
N PHE A 28 -28.61 -9.47 -18.79
CA PHE A 28 -29.16 -10.78 -19.15
C PHE A 28 -28.84 -11.19 -20.60
N ILE A 29 -28.86 -10.24 -21.55
CA ILE A 29 -28.51 -10.53 -22.95
C ILE A 29 -27.02 -10.89 -23.07
N LYS A 30 -26.11 -10.12 -22.44
CA LYS A 30 -24.66 -10.43 -22.47
C LYS A 30 -24.26 -11.68 -21.69
N VAL A 31 -24.98 -12.05 -20.63
CA VAL A 31 -24.72 -13.30 -19.90
C VAL A 31 -25.28 -14.51 -20.67
N ALA A 32 -26.37 -14.35 -21.42
CA ALA A 32 -26.85 -15.39 -22.32
C ALA A 32 -25.87 -15.63 -23.50
N GLU A 33 -25.36 -14.58 -24.14
CA GLU A 33 -24.37 -14.72 -25.23
C GLU A 33 -23.01 -15.25 -24.76
N ALA A 34 -22.62 -15.05 -23.50
CA ALA A 34 -21.32 -15.47 -22.97
C ALA A 34 -21.33 -16.87 -22.30
N SER A 35 -22.43 -17.62 -22.36
CA SER A 35 -22.56 -18.90 -21.64
C SER A 35 -22.36 -20.17 -22.50
N ASP A 36 -22.27 -20.04 -23.84
CA ASP A 36 -22.31 -21.19 -24.76
C ASP A 36 -20.97 -21.56 -25.43
N GLU A 37 -19.87 -20.85 -25.18
CA GLU A 37 -18.55 -21.22 -25.71
C GLU A 37 -17.47 -21.36 -24.61
N ASP A 38 -16.90 -22.58 -24.52
CA ASP A 38 -15.60 -22.95 -23.93
C ASP A 38 -15.34 -22.90 -22.41
N GLN A 39 -15.74 -23.96 -21.68
CA GLN A 39 -14.87 -25.15 -21.45
C GLN A 39 -15.35 -26.09 -20.31
N GLN A 40 -15.48 -27.38 -20.62
CA GLN A 40 -15.64 -28.48 -19.66
C GLN A 40 -14.28 -29.06 -19.21
N HIS A 41 -14.31 -29.98 -18.23
CA HIS A 41 -13.19 -30.66 -17.55
C HIS A 41 -12.47 -29.79 -16.49
N THR A 42 -12.24 -30.23 -15.24
CA THR A 42 -12.12 -31.60 -14.73
C THR A 42 -12.49 -31.69 -13.24
N LEU A 43 -13.15 -32.79 -12.84
CA LEU A 43 -13.04 -33.55 -11.56
C LEU A 43 -14.40 -34.02 -11.04
N HIS A 44 -14.69 -35.30 -11.31
CA HIS A 44 -15.78 -36.07 -10.72
C HIS A 44 -15.18 -37.14 -9.78
N ASN A 45 -15.98 -37.62 -8.81
CA ASN A 45 -15.70 -38.76 -7.90
C ASN A 45 -14.55 -38.64 -6.88
N LYS A 46 -14.90 -38.36 -5.62
CA LYS A 46 -15.14 -39.42 -4.61
C LYS A 46 -15.61 -38.84 -3.26
N VAL A 47 -16.91 -39.01 -2.96
CA VAL A 47 -17.40 -39.02 -1.57
C VAL A 47 -18.07 -40.36 -1.35
N LYS A 48 -17.45 -41.22 -0.53
CA LYS A 48 -18.11 -42.44 -0.03
C LYS A 48 -18.97 -42.07 1.17
N ARG A 49 -20.20 -42.58 1.19
CA ARG A 49 -21.13 -42.48 2.33
C ARG A 49 -20.57 -43.20 3.55
N HIS A 50 -20.92 -42.69 4.74
CA HIS A 50 -21.22 -43.52 5.89
C HIS A 50 -22.35 -42.87 6.68
N ASP A 51 -23.42 -43.63 6.94
CA ASP A 51 -24.61 -43.18 7.68
C ASP A 51 -24.58 -43.72 9.13
N ALA A 52 -25.41 -43.10 9.98
CA ALA A 52 -25.71 -43.43 11.39
C ALA A 52 -24.54 -43.25 12.41
N ASP A 53 -24.76 -42.92 13.69
CA ASP A 53 -25.98 -42.98 14.53
C ASP A 53 -25.97 -41.92 15.68
N ARG A 54 -27.15 -41.64 16.26
CA ARG A 54 -27.46 -41.05 17.60
C ARG A 54 -26.71 -39.82 18.18
N GLY A 55 -27.50 -38.96 18.85
CA GLY A 55 -27.11 -38.37 20.16
C GLY A 55 -27.41 -36.88 20.37
N SER A 56 -28.30 -36.56 21.32
CA SER A 56 -28.67 -35.20 21.71
C SER A 56 -27.92 -34.71 22.96
N THR A 57 -26.91 -33.85 22.78
CA THR A 57 -26.23 -32.98 23.78
C THR A 57 -25.28 -32.05 23.00
N ASP A 58 -24.99 -30.79 23.37
CA ASP A 58 -25.51 -29.93 24.44
C ASP A 58 -25.45 -28.43 24.02
N ALA A 59 -25.96 -27.50 24.84
CA ALA A 59 -25.99 -26.05 24.57
C ALA A 59 -25.00 -25.20 25.43
N SER A 60 -24.23 -25.80 26.34
CA SER A 60 -23.41 -25.08 27.34
C SER A 60 -21.96 -24.77 26.92
N THR A 61 -21.37 -25.49 25.96
CA THR A 61 -19.94 -25.39 25.63
C THR A 61 -19.53 -24.11 24.89
N SER A 62 -20.48 -23.37 24.28
CA SER A 62 -20.17 -22.17 23.47
C SER A 62 -19.83 -20.92 24.30
N SER A 63 -20.25 -20.86 25.56
CA SER A 63 -20.05 -19.68 26.41
C SER A 63 -18.60 -19.55 26.91
N TYR A 64 -18.05 -20.64 27.45
CA TYR A 64 -16.68 -20.67 28.00
C TYR A 64 -15.60 -20.38 26.95
N ALA A 65 -15.77 -20.84 25.71
CA ALA A 65 -14.81 -20.57 24.63
C ALA A 65 -14.75 -19.09 24.22
N LYS A 66 -15.85 -18.33 24.36
CA LYS A 66 -15.89 -16.90 24.03
C LYS A 66 -15.30 -16.00 25.11
N GLN A 67 -15.26 -16.46 26.36
CA GLN A 67 -14.74 -15.66 27.47
C GLN A 67 -13.20 -15.65 27.48
N ASN A 68 -12.57 -16.80 27.32
CA ASN A 68 -11.10 -16.92 27.33
C ASN A 68 -10.44 -16.13 26.18
N VAL A 69 -10.99 -16.18 24.96
CA VAL A 69 -10.49 -15.39 23.81
C VAL A 69 -10.55 -13.88 24.06
N ARG A 70 -11.53 -13.42 24.87
CA ARG A 70 -11.68 -12.00 25.22
C ARG A 70 -10.70 -11.57 26.32
N GLU A 71 -10.38 -12.45 27.27
CA GLU A 71 -9.42 -12.17 28.34
C GLU A 71 -7.96 -12.19 27.83
N ASP A 72 -7.59 -13.13 26.96
CA ASP A 72 -6.25 -13.16 26.34
C ASP A 72 -5.96 -11.92 25.46
N ALA A 73 -6.98 -11.42 24.75
CA ALA A 73 -6.87 -10.21 23.94
C ALA A 73 -6.72 -8.92 24.79
N ILE A 74 -7.24 -8.91 26.02
CA ILE A 74 -7.13 -7.78 26.95
C ILE A 74 -5.81 -7.85 27.73
N SER A 75 -5.36 -9.05 28.13
CA SER A 75 -4.10 -9.25 28.85
C SER A 75 -2.88 -8.74 28.06
N ARG A 76 -2.84 -9.00 26.74
CA ARG A 76 -1.74 -8.51 25.87
C ARG A 76 -1.75 -6.99 25.59
N ARG A 77 -2.76 -6.23 26.02
CA ARG A 77 -2.81 -4.76 25.82
C ARG A 77 -1.97 -3.97 26.82
N SER A 78 -1.50 -4.57 27.92
CA SER A 78 -0.64 -3.91 28.91
C SER A 78 0.85 -4.00 28.56
N GLY A 79 1.20 -3.57 27.34
CA GLY A 79 2.58 -3.46 26.85
C GLY A 79 2.93 -2.01 26.54
N SER A 80 4.09 -1.55 27.02
CA SER A 80 4.65 -0.24 26.63
C SER A 80 4.62 -0.07 25.11
N MET A 81 4.36 1.14 24.60
CA MET A 81 4.19 1.41 23.17
C MET A 81 5.39 0.94 22.32
N GLY A 82 6.60 0.91 22.89
CA GLY A 82 7.80 0.34 22.25
C GLY A 82 7.77 -1.18 22.05
N SER A 83 7.10 -1.93 22.95
CA SER A 83 6.92 -3.38 22.83
C SER A 83 6.09 -3.75 21.60
N LEU A 84 5.01 -3.02 21.34
CA LEU A 84 4.14 -3.25 20.18
C LEU A 84 4.88 -2.89 18.87
N PHE A 85 5.62 -1.77 18.86
CA PHE A 85 6.44 -1.39 17.71
C PHE A 85 7.48 -2.48 17.36
N GLY A 86 8.23 -2.97 18.35
CA GLY A 86 9.26 -4.00 18.14
C GLY A 86 8.69 -5.31 17.59
N VAL A 87 7.54 -5.76 18.11
CA VAL A 87 6.86 -6.97 17.61
C VAL A 87 6.37 -6.78 16.17
N GLN A 88 5.77 -5.62 15.84
CA GLN A 88 5.33 -5.31 14.47
C GLN A 88 6.51 -5.25 13.50
N PHE A 89 7.58 -4.53 13.85
CA PHE A 89 8.80 -4.40 13.05
C PHE A 89 9.47 -5.77 12.78
N GLY A 90 9.65 -6.59 13.82
CA GLY A 90 10.23 -7.92 13.69
C GLY A 90 9.39 -8.86 12.81
N ALA A 91 8.06 -8.83 12.95
CA ALA A 91 7.15 -9.61 12.10
C ALA A 91 7.23 -9.21 10.62
N LEU A 92 7.38 -7.91 10.33
CA LEU A 92 7.53 -7.40 8.95
C LEU A 92 8.85 -7.83 8.31
N LEU A 93 9.98 -7.76 9.04
CA LEU A 93 11.26 -8.29 8.57
C LEU A 93 11.19 -9.81 8.33
N GLN A 94 10.57 -10.55 9.24
CA GLN A 94 10.40 -12.01 9.08
C GLN A 94 9.44 -12.37 7.93
N LYS A 95 8.47 -11.51 7.60
CA LYS A 95 7.66 -11.62 6.37
C LYS A 95 8.56 -11.46 5.14
N ARG A 96 9.33 -10.37 5.06
CA ARG A 96 10.22 -10.06 3.92
C ARG A 96 11.23 -11.18 3.66
N PHE A 97 11.91 -11.65 4.71
CA PHE A 97 12.82 -12.80 4.64
C PHE A 97 12.16 -14.04 4.06
N ARG A 98 11.01 -14.44 4.60
CA ARG A 98 10.29 -15.64 4.13
C ARG A 98 9.81 -15.52 2.69
N ILE A 99 9.42 -14.33 2.23
CA ILE A 99 9.06 -14.09 0.82
C ILE A 99 10.27 -14.23 -0.08
N ALA A 100 11.43 -13.67 0.29
CA ALA A 100 12.65 -13.77 -0.50
C ALA A 100 13.16 -15.21 -0.66
N THR A 101 12.90 -16.08 0.33
CA THR A 101 13.24 -17.51 0.29
C THR A 101 12.19 -18.41 -0.38
N ARG A 102 11.01 -17.89 -0.78
CA ARG A 102 9.95 -18.71 -1.42
C ARG A 102 10.22 -18.94 -2.90
N ASP A 103 9.77 -20.09 -3.40
CA ASP A 103 9.80 -20.41 -4.83
C ASP A 103 8.96 -19.37 -5.61
N LYS A 104 9.61 -18.71 -6.57
CA LYS A 104 9.06 -17.57 -7.32
C LYS A 104 7.92 -17.96 -8.26
N ARG A 105 7.70 -19.26 -8.50
CA ARG A 105 6.64 -19.80 -9.38
C ARG A 105 5.21 -19.54 -8.91
N PHE A 106 5.00 -19.20 -7.63
CA PHE A 106 3.68 -18.93 -7.03
C PHE A 106 3.51 -17.48 -6.53
N LEU A 107 4.26 -16.52 -7.07
CA LEU A 107 4.11 -15.11 -6.74
C LEU A 107 2.89 -14.51 -7.46
N LEU A 108 1.72 -14.60 -6.82
CA LEU A 108 0.59 -13.73 -7.14
C LEU A 108 1.00 -12.26 -6.93
N PRO A 109 0.55 -11.30 -7.78
CA PRO A 109 0.82 -9.90 -7.55
C PRO A 109 0.28 -9.44 -6.19
N GLU A 110 1.12 -8.84 -5.34
CA GLU A 110 0.72 -8.28 -4.04
C GLU A 110 -0.15 -7.00 -4.22
N HIS A 111 -1.35 -7.13 -4.77
CA HIS A 111 -2.31 -6.02 -4.82
C HIS A 111 -2.73 -5.59 -3.41
N ASN A 112 -2.47 -4.34 -3.07
CA ASN A 112 -2.87 -3.67 -1.82
C ASN A 112 -2.36 -4.34 -0.52
N SER A 113 -1.26 -5.10 -0.56
CA SER A 113 -0.68 -5.74 0.66
C SER A 113 -0.31 -4.73 1.75
N LYS A 114 0.06 -3.49 1.36
CA LYS A 114 0.28 -2.35 2.26
C LYS A 114 -1.01 -1.90 2.95
N HIS A 115 -2.11 -1.75 2.22
CA HIS A 115 -3.41 -1.38 2.80
C HIS A 115 -3.86 -2.42 3.82
N GLN A 116 -3.76 -3.71 3.49
CA GLN A 116 -4.07 -4.81 4.39
C GLN A 116 -3.28 -4.73 5.71
N GLN A 117 -1.96 -4.49 5.64
CA GLN A 117 -1.11 -4.31 6.83
C GLN A 117 -1.54 -3.10 7.67
N LEU A 118 -1.81 -1.96 7.04
CA LEU A 118 -2.24 -0.73 7.73
C LEU A 118 -3.67 -0.82 8.29
N VAL A 119 -4.57 -1.61 7.69
CA VAL A 119 -5.89 -1.92 8.27
C VAL A 119 -5.75 -2.86 9.46
N SER A 120 -4.79 -3.79 9.41
CA SER A 120 -4.45 -4.68 10.55
C SER A 120 -3.72 -3.96 11.71
N GLY A 121 -3.70 -2.62 11.72
CA GLY A 121 -3.13 -1.82 12.82
C GLY A 121 -1.60 -1.73 12.86
N VAL A 122 -0.89 -2.06 11.77
CA VAL A 122 0.56 -1.88 11.68
C VAL A 122 0.91 -0.39 11.66
N ASN A 123 1.90 0.02 12.48
CA ASN A 123 2.42 1.38 12.50
C ASN A 123 3.14 1.73 11.18
N LEU A 124 2.79 2.87 10.57
CA LEU A 124 3.36 3.37 9.33
C LEU A 124 4.90 3.50 9.38
N VAL A 125 5.45 3.96 10.51
CA VAL A 125 6.90 4.11 10.69
C VAL A 125 7.58 2.75 10.80
N ALA A 126 6.95 1.78 11.47
CA ALA A 126 7.47 0.40 11.54
C ALA A 126 7.49 -0.25 10.15
N PHE A 127 6.46 0.00 9.32
CA PHE A 127 6.39 -0.47 7.94
C PHE A 127 7.53 0.07 7.08
N TRP A 128 7.77 1.39 7.09
CA TRP A 128 8.85 1.99 6.29
C TRP A 128 10.24 1.60 6.80
N LEU A 129 10.46 1.56 8.12
CA LEU A 129 11.73 1.14 8.68
C LEU A 129 12.04 -0.34 8.37
N ALA A 130 11.04 -1.24 8.45
CA ALA A 130 11.23 -2.65 8.10
C ALA A 130 11.56 -2.85 6.61
N ASN A 131 10.94 -2.08 5.72
CA ASN A 131 11.29 -2.10 4.30
C ASN A 131 12.71 -1.57 4.07
N TYR A 132 13.07 -0.45 4.69
CA TYR A 132 14.38 0.17 4.52
C TYR A 132 15.52 -0.73 5.02
N VAL A 133 15.38 -1.32 6.21
CA VAL A 133 16.35 -2.28 6.75
C VAL A 133 16.45 -3.52 5.85
N TRP A 134 15.33 -4.02 5.33
CA TRP A 134 15.33 -5.15 4.42
C TRP A 134 16.06 -4.85 3.10
N ASP A 135 15.73 -3.73 2.46
CA ASP A 135 16.32 -3.36 1.18
C ASP A 135 17.82 -3.01 1.31
N LEU A 136 18.23 -2.43 2.44
CA LEU A 136 19.65 -2.22 2.77
C LEU A 136 20.41 -3.55 2.95
N LEU A 137 19.83 -4.53 3.65
CA LEU A 137 20.42 -5.88 3.78
C LEU A 137 20.58 -6.57 2.42
N ILE A 138 19.61 -6.40 1.51
CA ILE A 138 19.71 -6.91 0.14
C ILE A 138 20.75 -6.13 -0.67
N TYR A 139 20.89 -4.82 -0.48
CA TYR A 139 21.92 -3.98 -1.12
C TYR A 139 23.35 -4.38 -0.71
N CYS A 140 23.57 -4.78 0.55
CA CYS A 140 24.89 -5.20 1.03
C CYS A 140 25.49 -6.36 0.22
N ILE A 141 24.68 -7.21 -0.42
CA ILE A 141 25.14 -8.34 -1.23
C ILE A 141 25.85 -7.87 -2.52
N PRO A 142 25.18 -7.18 -3.48
CA PRO A 142 25.84 -6.67 -4.68
C PRO A 142 26.88 -5.59 -4.36
N GLY A 143 26.68 -4.77 -3.33
CA GLY A 143 27.67 -3.78 -2.89
C GLY A 143 28.98 -4.43 -2.40
N GLY A 144 28.87 -5.47 -1.56
CA GLY A 144 30.02 -6.24 -1.11
C GLY A 144 30.73 -7.00 -2.24
N VAL A 145 29.97 -7.61 -3.16
CA VAL A 145 30.54 -8.26 -4.36
C VAL A 145 31.27 -7.25 -5.24
N ALA A 146 30.73 -6.05 -5.45
CA ALA A 146 31.39 -5.01 -6.23
C ALA A 146 32.72 -4.57 -5.59
N LEU A 147 32.76 -4.34 -4.29
CA LEU A 147 34.00 -4.00 -3.57
C LEU A 147 35.05 -5.12 -3.63
N ILE A 148 34.64 -6.38 -3.51
CA ILE A 148 35.53 -7.55 -3.67
C ILE A 148 36.10 -7.60 -5.09
N LEU A 149 35.29 -7.35 -6.12
CA LEU A 149 35.75 -7.33 -7.51
C LEU A 149 36.71 -6.16 -7.77
N ILE A 150 36.43 -4.95 -7.25
CA ILE A 150 37.32 -3.78 -7.36
C ILE A 150 38.72 -4.10 -6.80
N GLN A 151 38.76 -4.74 -5.62
CA GLN A 151 40.01 -5.17 -5.01
C GLN A 151 40.70 -6.33 -5.75
N ALA A 152 39.94 -7.27 -6.30
CA ALA A 152 40.47 -8.44 -7.00
C ALA A 152 41.08 -8.13 -8.39
N TYR A 153 40.59 -7.08 -9.06
CA TYR A 153 41.11 -6.61 -10.34
C TYR A 153 42.14 -5.47 -10.22
N ASP A 154 42.47 -5.06 -8.99
CA ASP A 154 43.36 -3.92 -8.65
C ASP A 154 43.16 -2.69 -9.56
N LEU A 155 41.93 -2.16 -9.60
CA LEU A 155 41.66 -0.91 -10.31
C LEU A 155 42.37 0.24 -9.59
N ALA A 156 43.58 0.59 -10.01
CA ALA A 156 44.47 1.57 -9.36
C ALA A 156 43.78 2.90 -8.99
N ALA A 157 42.85 3.39 -9.81
CA ALA A 157 42.06 4.60 -9.56
C ALA A 157 41.08 4.50 -8.37
N LEU A 158 40.74 3.29 -7.94
CA LEU A 158 39.80 2.98 -6.84
C LEU A 158 40.47 2.25 -5.66
N THR A 159 41.56 1.52 -5.90
CA THR A 159 42.37 0.87 -4.86
C THR A 159 43.45 1.78 -4.29
N GLY A 160 43.89 2.80 -5.04
CA GLY A 160 44.98 3.69 -4.64
C GLY A 160 46.36 3.01 -4.69
N SER A 161 46.55 2.04 -5.58
CA SER A 161 47.84 1.36 -5.75
C SER A 161 48.92 2.31 -6.31
N SER A 162 50.18 1.91 -6.19
CA SER A 162 51.36 2.78 -6.40
C SER A 162 51.53 3.36 -7.82
N GLU A 163 50.70 2.94 -8.77
CA GLU A 163 50.71 3.44 -10.15
C GLU A 163 49.74 4.63 -10.36
N CYS A 164 48.89 4.95 -9.39
CA CYS A 164 47.94 6.06 -9.49
C CYS A 164 48.59 7.43 -9.23
N LEU A 165 48.74 8.24 -10.28
CA LEU A 165 49.21 9.62 -10.17
C LEU A 165 48.10 10.53 -9.61
N GLY A 166 48.04 10.66 -8.28
CA GLY A 166 47.10 11.56 -7.58
C GLY A 166 46.13 10.89 -6.61
N CYS A 167 46.19 9.57 -6.43
CA CYS A 167 45.43 8.89 -5.37
C CYS A 167 46.02 9.17 -3.98
N GLY A 168 45.17 9.30 -2.98
CA GLY A 168 45.57 9.36 -1.57
C GLY A 168 45.74 7.96 -0.97
N SER A 169 46.51 7.83 0.11
CA SER A 169 46.67 6.55 0.83
C SER A 169 45.36 5.96 1.39
N ASN A 170 44.28 6.76 1.40
CA ASN A 170 42.96 6.41 1.92
C ASN A 170 41.92 6.17 0.81
N THR A 171 42.31 6.17 -0.46
CA THR A 171 41.39 6.07 -1.62
C THR A 171 40.44 4.86 -1.53
N PHE A 172 40.94 3.65 -1.26
CA PHE A 172 40.07 2.48 -1.10
C PHE A 172 39.12 2.59 0.10
N THR A 173 39.53 3.28 1.18
CA THR A 173 38.65 3.54 2.33
C THR A 173 37.52 4.52 1.96
N ALA A 174 37.83 5.55 1.17
CA ALA A 174 36.81 6.46 0.64
C ALA A 174 35.80 5.71 -0.26
N VAL A 175 36.28 4.82 -1.14
CA VAL A 175 35.40 3.97 -1.98
C VAL A 175 34.48 3.09 -1.12
N ILE A 176 34.97 2.41 -0.09
CA ILE A 176 34.14 1.61 0.82
C ILE A 176 33.07 2.49 1.49
N VAL A 177 33.45 3.64 2.03
CA VAL A 177 32.51 4.57 2.70
C VAL A 177 31.45 5.10 1.73
N LEU A 178 31.85 5.50 0.51
CA LEU A 178 30.93 5.95 -0.54
C LEU A 178 29.94 4.85 -0.94
N PHE A 179 30.39 3.60 -1.14
CA PHE A 179 29.50 2.48 -1.46
C PHE A 179 28.49 2.21 -0.32
N VAL A 180 28.95 2.16 0.93
CA VAL A 180 28.06 1.95 2.07
C VAL A 180 27.01 3.06 2.17
N LEU A 181 27.44 4.33 2.17
CA LEU A 181 26.54 5.48 2.28
C LEU A 181 25.61 5.64 1.07
N PHE A 182 26.08 5.30 -0.13
CA PHE A 182 25.24 5.20 -1.32
C PHE A 182 24.09 4.21 -1.11
N GLY A 183 24.34 3.04 -0.50
CA GLY A 183 23.30 2.09 -0.10
C GLY A 183 22.24 2.71 0.82
N PHE A 184 22.67 3.45 1.85
CA PHE A 184 21.76 4.16 2.75
C PHE A 184 20.92 5.23 2.03
N ALA A 185 21.46 5.91 1.00
CA ALA A 185 20.78 6.99 0.27
C ALA A 185 19.91 6.52 -0.92
N ILE A 186 20.34 5.49 -1.66
CA ILE A 186 19.68 5.07 -2.90
C ILE A 186 18.36 4.34 -2.66
N CYS A 187 18.24 3.60 -1.55
CA CYS A 187 17.00 2.93 -1.15
C CYS A 187 15.85 3.93 -0.94
N PRO A 188 15.95 4.95 -0.06
CA PRO A 188 14.88 5.91 0.15
C PRO A 188 14.67 6.85 -1.06
N TYR A 189 15.73 7.19 -1.80
CA TYR A 189 15.61 7.87 -3.11
C TYR A 189 14.66 7.10 -4.06
N SER A 190 14.79 5.78 -4.10
CA SER A 190 13.92 4.90 -4.90
C SER A 190 12.48 4.85 -4.36
N TYR A 191 12.27 5.02 -3.05
CA TYR A 191 10.92 5.12 -2.48
C TYR A 191 10.20 6.39 -2.92
N CYS A 192 10.88 7.54 -2.99
CA CYS A 192 10.30 8.78 -3.50
C CYS A 192 9.78 8.64 -4.94
N TRP A 193 10.52 7.94 -5.80
CA TRP A 193 10.08 7.62 -7.17
C TRP A 193 8.92 6.62 -7.23
N SER A 194 8.77 5.73 -6.24
CA SER A 194 7.68 4.74 -6.22
C SER A 194 6.27 5.36 -6.20
N PHE A 195 6.12 6.59 -5.70
CA PHE A 195 4.84 7.31 -5.70
C PHE A 195 4.45 7.90 -7.06
N VAL A 196 5.43 8.04 -7.99
CA VAL A 196 5.19 8.57 -9.35
C VAL A 196 4.65 7.47 -10.27
N PHE A 197 5.02 6.21 -10.03
CA PHE A 197 4.64 5.08 -10.90
C PHE A 197 3.40 4.34 -10.39
N ARG A 198 2.38 4.22 -11.26
CA ARG A 198 1.16 3.44 -10.97
C ARG A 198 1.26 1.94 -11.28
N GLU A 199 2.24 1.54 -12.09
CA GLU A 199 2.40 0.18 -12.62
C GLU A 199 3.72 -0.43 -12.17
N HIS A 200 3.68 -1.62 -11.56
CA HIS A 200 4.87 -2.27 -11.02
C HIS A 200 5.90 -2.65 -12.09
N ALA A 201 5.46 -3.21 -13.23
CA ALA A 201 6.35 -3.68 -14.28
C ALA A 201 7.05 -2.52 -15.03
N SER A 202 6.31 -1.44 -15.35
CA SER A 202 6.90 -0.31 -16.07
C SER A 202 7.75 0.59 -15.16
N ALA A 203 7.54 0.56 -13.83
CA ALA A 203 8.37 1.26 -12.85
C ALA A 203 9.84 0.82 -12.88
N GLN A 204 10.13 -0.49 -12.95
CA GLN A 204 11.51 -0.99 -12.92
C GLN A 204 12.34 -0.45 -14.10
N THR A 205 11.84 -0.61 -15.33
CA THR A 205 12.54 -0.14 -16.55
C THR A 205 12.70 1.39 -16.55
N LYS A 206 11.68 2.13 -16.10
CA LYS A 206 11.75 3.60 -15.97
C LYS A 206 12.77 4.03 -14.92
N MET A 207 12.84 3.35 -13.77
CA MET A 207 13.79 3.67 -12.71
C MET A 207 15.24 3.41 -13.16
N ILE A 208 15.51 2.29 -13.85
CA ILE A 208 16.83 2.02 -14.44
C ILE A 208 17.21 3.12 -15.44
N LEU A 209 16.29 3.52 -16.32
CA LEU A 209 16.52 4.58 -17.31
C LEU A 209 16.79 5.94 -16.64
N ILE A 210 15.99 6.32 -15.64
CA ILE A 210 16.18 7.58 -14.89
C ILE A 210 17.53 7.57 -14.18
N ASN A 211 17.87 6.49 -13.47
CA ASN A 211 19.14 6.37 -12.77
C ASN A 211 20.34 6.47 -13.71
N PHE A 212 20.26 5.83 -14.88
CA PHE A 212 21.29 5.93 -15.93
C PHE A 212 21.42 7.36 -16.49
N LEU A 213 20.30 7.98 -16.86
CA LEU A 213 20.29 9.34 -17.43
C LEU A 213 20.76 10.40 -16.42
N VAL A 214 20.37 10.27 -15.14
CA VAL A 214 20.80 11.17 -14.07
C VAL A 214 22.28 10.98 -13.76
N GLY A 215 22.75 9.74 -13.61
CA GLY A 215 24.16 9.45 -13.32
C GLY A 215 25.10 9.94 -14.42
N LEU A 216 24.89 9.47 -15.67
CA LEU A 216 25.72 9.86 -16.81
C LEU A 216 25.54 11.35 -17.17
N GLY A 217 24.30 11.84 -17.14
CA GLY A 217 23.98 13.23 -17.48
C GLY A 217 24.60 14.23 -16.52
N PHE A 218 24.52 14.01 -15.21
CA PHE A 218 25.15 14.91 -14.23
C PHE A 218 26.66 14.76 -14.20
N LEU A 219 27.21 13.55 -14.41
CA LEU A 219 28.66 13.36 -14.58
C LEU A 219 29.19 14.25 -15.72
N ILE A 220 28.65 14.09 -16.94
CA ILE A 220 29.05 14.88 -18.12
C ILE A 220 28.82 16.39 -17.88
N ALA A 221 27.65 16.78 -17.36
CA ALA A 221 27.34 18.18 -17.10
C ALA A 221 28.28 18.83 -16.08
N SER A 222 28.82 18.04 -15.15
CA SER A 222 29.78 18.52 -14.15
C SER A 222 31.24 18.49 -14.61
N PHE A 223 31.60 17.59 -15.53
CA PHE A 223 32.97 17.42 -16.02
C PHE A 223 33.31 18.37 -17.16
N VAL A 224 32.40 18.55 -18.13
CA VAL A 224 32.63 19.36 -19.33
C VAL A 224 33.03 20.81 -19.01
N PRO A 225 32.38 21.54 -18.08
CA PRO A 225 32.76 22.92 -17.77
C PRO A 225 34.14 23.05 -17.09
N ASP A 226 34.60 22.02 -16.37
CA ASP A 226 35.92 22.05 -15.72
C ASP A 226 37.05 21.88 -16.74
N VAL A 227 36.86 20.99 -17.72
CA VAL A 227 37.87 20.74 -18.78
C VAL A 227 38.03 21.94 -19.73
N ILE A 228 36.98 22.73 -19.93
CA ILE A 228 36.98 23.87 -20.86
C ILE A 228 37.83 25.06 -20.33
N ASN A 229 38.25 25.05 -19.06
CA ASN A 229 39.13 26.07 -18.46
C ASN A 229 38.66 27.52 -18.71
N ASN A 230 37.38 27.78 -18.48
CA ASN A 230 36.76 29.10 -18.60
C ASN A 230 36.19 29.51 -17.22
N ASP A 231 36.81 30.50 -16.58
CA ASP A 231 36.50 30.96 -15.21
C ASP A 231 34.99 31.11 -14.94
N THR A 232 34.26 31.74 -15.88
CA THR A 232 32.81 31.97 -15.73
C THR A 232 32.03 30.65 -15.72
N ALA A 233 32.43 29.68 -16.54
CA ALA A 233 31.79 28.37 -16.60
C ALA A 233 32.11 27.53 -15.36
N THR A 234 33.35 27.59 -14.86
CA THR A 234 33.80 26.86 -13.67
C THR A 234 33.13 27.37 -12.39
N ASP A 235 32.92 28.68 -12.24
CA ASP A 235 32.20 29.24 -11.09
C ASP A 235 30.71 28.87 -11.09
N VAL A 236 30.03 28.91 -12.24
CA VAL A 236 28.65 28.42 -12.37
C VAL A 236 28.56 26.92 -12.11
N ASN A 237 29.52 26.13 -12.62
CA ASN A 237 29.60 24.69 -12.37
C ASN A 237 29.76 24.37 -10.88
N ARG A 238 30.55 25.15 -10.13
CA ARG A 238 30.70 25.00 -8.67
C ARG A 238 29.36 25.09 -7.94
N VAL A 239 28.44 25.95 -8.38
CA VAL A 239 27.07 26.06 -7.84
C VAL A 239 26.19 24.91 -8.32
N LEU A 240 26.24 24.55 -9.60
CA LEU A 240 25.46 23.42 -10.16
C LEU A 240 25.80 22.08 -9.48
N LYS A 241 27.07 21.84 -9.13
CA LYS A 241 27.50 20.66 -8.38
C LYS A 241 26.81 20.52 -7.02
N TRP A 242 26.43 21.61 -6.33
CA TRP A 242 25.61 21.53 -5.12
C TRP A 242 24.21 20.96 -5.38
N LEU A 243 23.62 21.25 -6.54
CA LEU A 243 22.33 20.67 -6.96
C LEU A 243 22.49 19.21 -7.40
N TYR A 244 23.53 18.89 -8.17
CA TYR A 244 23.78 17.54 -8.65
C TYR A 244 24.05 16.54 -7.51
N ARG A 245 24.67 16.99 -6.41
CA ARG A 245 24.91 16.18 -5.19
C ARG A 245 23.65 15.72 -4.46
N LEU A 246 22.47 16.28 -4.73
CA LEU A 246 21.19 15.71 -4.27
C LEU A 246 20.83 14.41 -5.00
N SER A 247 21.57 14.01 -6.04
CA SER A 247 21.47 12.67 -6.59
C SER A 247 22.53 11.78 -5.94
N PRO A 248 22.15 10.74 -5.19
CA PRO A 248 23.10 9.77 -4.64
C PRO A 248 23.97 9.13 -5.74
N ILE A 249 23.42 9.01 -6.94
CA ILE A 249 24.10 8.41 -8.11
C ILE A 249 25.21 9.34 -8.60
N TYR A 250 24.98 10.66 -8.61
CA TYR A 250 26.04 11.62 -8.94
C TYR A 250 27.17 11.57 -7.90
N CYS A 251 26.84 11.52 -6.61
CA CYS A 251 27.83 11.39 -5.53
C CYS A 251 28.69 10.11 -5.61
N LEU A 252 28.16 9.03 -6.20
CA LEU A 252 28.94 7.80 -6.46
C LEU A 252 29.76 7.87 -7.77
N CYS A 253 29.26 8.58 -8.79
CA CYS A 253 29.90 8.67 -10.10
C CYS A 253 30.93 9.80 -10.24
N ASN A 254 30.93 10.79 -9.35
CA ASN A 254 31.89 11.89 -9.35
C ASN A 254 33.29 11.39 -8.93
N ASP A 255 34.36 11.89 -9.56
CA ASP A 255 35.77 11.41 -9.40
C ASP A 255 36.41 11.68 -8.01
N ALA A 256 35.60 11.90 -6.98
CA ALA A 256 36.04 12.20 -5.62
C ALA A 256 36.43 10.91 -4.85
N PHE A 257 37.37 10.13 -5.38
CA PHE A 257 37.87 8.89 -4.75
C PHE A 257 39.05 9.11 -3.79
N ASP A 258 39.19 10.31 -3.20
CA ASP A 258 40.08 10.57 -2.06
C ASP A 258 39.31 11.26 -0.93
N LEU A 259 39.54 10.84 0.31
CA LEU A 259 38.77 11.25 1.49
C LEU A 259 38.89 12.77 1.76
N ASN A 260 39.97 13.40 1.32
CA ASN A 260 40.16 14.86 1.43
C ASN A 260 39.26 15.65 0.48
N ASN A 261 38.88 15.06 -0.66
CA ASN A 261 38.07 15.69 -1.70
C ASN A 261 36.60 15.22 -1.66
N ALA A 262 36.36 13.99 -1.23
CA ALA A 262 35.04 13.33 -1.10
C ALA A 262 34.15 13.88 0.03
N GLY A 263 34.64 14.84 0.82
CA GLY A 263 33.96 15.30 2.03
C GLY A 263 32.55 15.82 1.76
N TYR A 264 32.33 16.52 0.64
CA TYR A 264 31.00 17.00 0.28
C TYR A 264 30.07 15.85 -0.14
N GLU A 265 30.54 14.93 -0.96
CA GLU A 265 29.81 13.77 -1.46
C GLU A 265 29.35 12.87 -0.30
N ILE A 266 30.23 12.62 0.67
CA ILE A 266 29.94 11.87 1.91
C ILE A 266 28.87 12.59 2.74
N ILE A 267 29.01 13.91 2.97
CA ILE A 267 28.03 14.70 3.73
C ILE A 267 26.66 14.68 3.05
N PHE A 268 26.62 14.84 1.73
CA PHE A 268 25.38 14.79 0.95
C PHE A 268 24.72 13.42 1.01
N LEU A 269 25.46 12.32 0.86
CA LEU A 269 24.88 10.97 0.99
C LEU A 269 24.26 10.71 2.38
N VAL A 270 24.87 11.22 3.46
CA VAL A 270 24.28 11.15 4.82
C VAL A 270 23.01 11.99 4.92
N ILE A 271 23.01 13.20 4.36
CA ILE A 271 21.82 14.07 4.31
C ILE A 271 20.71 13.40 3.50
N ASP A 272 20.99 12.92 2.30
CA ASP A 272 20.05 12.29 1.37
C ASP A 272 19.41 11.03 1.97
N ALA A 273 20.19 10.19 2.67
CA ALA A 273 19.66 9.01 3.36
C ALA A 273 18.55 9.36 4.37
N ILE A 274 18.72 10.46 5.12
CA ILE A 274 17.72 10.94 6.08
C ILE A 274 16.59 11.69 5.34
N LEU A 275 16.94 12.61 4.45
CA LEU A 275 16.04 13.49 3.72
C LEU A 275 15.04 12.69 2.89
N TYR A 276 15.50 11.73 2.08
CA TYR A 276 14.61 10.92 1.24
C TYR A 276 13.78 9.94 2.06
N LEU A 277 14.29 9.42 3.18
CA LEU A 277 13.51 8.51 4.04
C LEU A 277 12.37 9.27 4.73
N VAL A 278 12.67 10.46 5.27
CA VAL A 278 11.64 11.35 5.83
C VAL A 278 10.67 11.80 4.74
N LEU A 279 11.16 12.20 3.56
CA LEU A 279 10.31 12.63 2.45
C LEU A 279 9.38 11.51 1.98
N ALA A 280 9.85 10.26 1.86
CA ALA A 280 9.02 9.12 1.50
C ALA A 280 7.92 8.86 2.54
N VAL A 281 8.25 8.91 3.85
CA VAL A 281 7.26 8.76 4.93
C VAL A 281 6.26 9.93 4.94
N VAL A 282 6.71 11.18 4.71
CA VAL A 282 5.85 12.37 4.68
C VAL A 282 4.94 12.39 3.46
N ILE A 283 5.44 12.03 2.27
CA ILE A 283 4.62 11.86 1.06
C ILE A 283 3.56 10.78 1.31
N ASP A 284 3.95 9.64 1.87
CA ASP A 284 3.02 8.56 2.15
C ASP A 284 1.96 8.93 3.19
N TYR A 285 2.36 9.64 4.24
CA TYR A 285 1.45 10.21 5.23
C TYR A 285 0.46 11.18 4.56
N ALA A 286 0.95 12.13 3.76
CA ALA A 286 0.11 13.09 3.03
C ALA A 286 -0.83 12.41 2.01
N LEU A 287 -0.41 11.31 1.37
CA LEU A 287 -1.24 10.52 0.48
C LEU A 287 -2.21 9.60 1.23
N THR A 288 -1.92 9.23 2.47
CA THR A 288 -2.80 8.40 3.32
C THR A 288 -3.88 9.24 3.98
N PHE A 289 -3.56 10.42 4.53
CA PHE A 289 -4.52 11.27 5.22
C PHE A 289 -5.39 12.06 4.22
N PRO A 290 -6.70 11.79 4.14
CA PRO A 290 -7.52 12.21 3.01
C PRO A 290 -7.83 13.71 2.96
N LYS A 291 -7.45 14.53 3.94
CA LYS A 291 -7.60 16.00 3.85
C LYS A 291 -6.90 16.57 2.60
N ALA A 292 -5.70 16.09 2.27
CA ALA A 292 -4.98 16.52 1.07
C ALA A 292 -5.64 15.98 -0.23
N LYS A 293 -6.09 14.72 -0.23
CA LYS A 293 -6.81 14.13 -1.37
C LYS A 293 -8.18 14.75 -1.61
N ALA A 294 -8.92 15.11 -0.57
CA ALA A 294 -10.22 15.77 -0.67
C ALA A 294 -10.10 17.19 -1.23
N MET A 295 -9.07 17.95 -0.83
CA MET A 295 -8.79 19.29 -1.35
C MET A 295 -8.39 19.31 -2.84
N ILE A 296 -7.85 18.18 -3.35
CA ILE A 296 -7.43 18.01 -4.77
C ILE A 296 -8.48 17.21 -5.59
N ALA A 297 -9.45 16.58 -4.92
CA ALA A 297 -10.60 15.95 -5.52
C ALA A 297 -11.71 16.98 -5.75
N ALA A 298 -11.46 17.94 -6.65
CA ALA A 298 -12.55 18.67 -7.31
C ALA A 298 -13.54 17.62 -7.84
N ASP A 299 -14.77 17.67 -7.33
CA ASP A 299 -15.82 16.72 -7.70
C ASP A 299 -16.16 16.94 -9.18
N PRO A 300 -15.95 15.96 -10.08
CA PRO A 300 -16.53 16.00 -11.39
C PRO A 300 -18.05 15.89 -11.21
N GLN A 301 -18.74 17.02 -11.32
CA GLN A 301 -20.20 17.13 -11.36
C GLN A 301 -20.72 16.55 -12.69
N ILE A 302 -20.50 15.24 -12.85
CA ILE A 302 -21.15 14.41 -13.85
C ILE A 302 -22.58 14.28 -13.37
N GLU A 303 -23.48 14.93 -14.09
CA GLU A 303 -24.92 14.72 -13.93
C GLU A 303 -25.24 13.25 -14.19
N VAL A 304 -25.71 12.58 -13.15
CA VAL A 304 -26.23 11.22 -13.25
C VAL A 304 -27.72 11.35 -13.48
N ALA A 305 -28.26 10.59 -14.44
CA ALA A 305 -29.69 10.51 -14.66
C ALA A 305 -30.42 10.21 -13.34
N LYS A 306 -31.45 11.01 -13.04
CA LYS A 306 -32.20 10.92 -11.79
C LYS A 306 -33.15 9.73 -11.87
N GLU A 307 -32.64 8.57 -11.51
CA GLU A 307 -33.43 7.35 -11.33
C GLU A 307 -34.47 7.57 -10.22
N THR A 308 -35.63 6.92 -10.33
CA THR A 308 -36.65 6.94 -9.29
C THR A 308 -36.17 6.14 -8.09
N GLU A 309 -35.89 6.82 -6.98
CA GLU A 309 -35.52 6.19 -5.71
C GLU A 309 -36.76 5.54 -5.07
N ASP A 310 -36.59 4.35 -4.48
CA ASP A 310 -37.65 3.65 -3.75
C ASP A 310 -38.02 4.42 -2.46
N GLU A 311 -39.28 4.32 -2.02
CA GLU A 311 -39.81 5.10 -0.89
C GLU A 311 -39.08 4.80 0.43
N ASP A 312 -38.65 3.56 0.65
CA ASP A 312 -37.89 3.14 1.82
C ASP A 312 -36.44 3.64 1.78
N VAL A 313 -35.81 3.69 0.60
CA VAL A 313 -34.49 4.30 0.37
C VAL A 313 -34.53 5.80 0.63
N ALA A 314 -35.58 6.49 0.17
CA ALA A 314 -35.78 7.91 0.44
C ALA A 314 -36.03 8.19 1.93
N ALA A 315 -36.87 7.40 2.60
CA ALA A 315 -37.13 7.51 4.03
C ALA A 315 -35.89 7.22 4.89
N GLU A 316 -35.06 6.26 4.51
CA GLU A 316 -33.79 5.97 5.18
C GLU A 316 -32.75 7.09 4.97
N ALA A 317 -32.68 7.66 3.76
CA ALA A 317 -31.84 8.82 3.49
C ALA A 317 -32.28 10.06 4.30
N GLU A 318 -33.59 10.27 4.46
CA GLU A 318 -34.15 11.31 5.32
C GLU A 318 -33.87 11.02 6.81
N ARG A 319 -33.98 9.76 7.27
CA ARG A 319 -33.62 9.35 8.63
C ARG A 319 -32.16 9.67 8.97
N VAL A 320 -31.24 9.44 8.03
CA VAL A 320 -29.84 9.85 8.22
C VAL A 320 -29.72 11.38 8.23
N ALA A 321 -30.34 12.07 7.29
CA ALA A 321 -30.24 13.53 7.16
C ALA A 321 -30.82 14.30 8.35
N CYS A 322 -31.81 13.74 9.08
CA CYS A 322 -32.38 14.34 10.28
C CYS A 322 -31.65 13.95 11.59
N GLY A 323 -30.53 13.22 11.52
CA GLY A 323 -29.76 12.76 12.69
C GLY A 323 -30.32 11.49 13.36
N GLY A 324 -31.39 10.91 12.81
CA GLY A 324 -32.00 9.66 13.29
C GLY A 324 -31.11 8.41 13.16
N ALA A 325 -29.90 8.56 12.61
CA ALA A 325 -28.85 7.55 12.50
C ALA A 325 -27.56 7.90 13.28
N ASP A 326 -27.54 8.95 14.11
CA ASP A 326 -26.32 9.41 14.80
C ASP A 326 -25.85 8.46 15.92
N GLN A 327 -26.70 7.54 16.37
CA GLN A 327 -26.35 6.45 17.30
C GLN A 327 -26.04 5.11 16.59
N ASP A 328 -26.12 5.06 15.26
CA ASP A 328 -25.85 3.84 14.49
C ASP A 328 -24.33 3.58 14.44
N VAL A 329 -23.95 2.29 14.41
CA VAL A 329 -22.54 1.88 14.44
C VAL A 329 -21.83 2.21 13.14
N ILE A 330 -22.54 2.19 12.01
CA ILE A 330 -22.08 2.71 10.73
C ILE A 330 -23.13 3.71 10.26
N ARG A 331 -22.72 4.91 9.89
CA ARG A 331 -23.58 5.97 9.33
C ARG A 331 -22.94 6.46 8.05
N LEU A 332 -23.68 6.42 6.95
CA LEU A 332 -23.27 6.86 5.61
C LEU A 332 -24.15 8.04 5.22
N GLU A 333 -23.54 9.17 4.85
CA GLU A 333 -24.27 10.39 4.51
C GLU A 333 -23.85 10.88 3.12
N ARG A 334 -24.74 10.71 2.15
CA ARG A 334 -24.58 11.09 0.73
C ARG A 334 -23.26 10.61 0.11
N LEU A 335 -22.77 9.43 0.50
CA LEU A 335 -21.44 8.95 0.10
C LEU A 335 -21.37 8.71 -1.41
N ARG A 336 -20.50 9.44 -2.11
CA ARG A 336 -20.38 9.43 -3.57
C ARG A 336 -18.94 9.17 -4.01
N LYS A 337 -18.76 8.40 -5.08
CA LYS A 337 -17.44 8.13 -5.67
C LYS A 337 -17.44 8.19 -7.19
N VAL A 338 -16.52 8.98 -7.73
CA VAL A 338 -16.18 9.06 -9.16
C VAL A 338 -14.71 8.67 -9.35
N TYR A 339 -14.42 7.85 -10.36
CA TYR A 339 -13.06 7.56 -10.79
C TYR A 339 -12.67 8.47 -11.97
N LYS A 340 -11.61 9.27 -11.79
CA LYS A 340 -11.15 10.25 -12.80
C LYS A 340 -10.75 9.58 -14.13
N ASP A 341 -10.09 8.43 -14.06
CA ASP A 341 -9.51 7.72 -15.21
C ASP A 341 -10.55 7.08 -16.17
N GLY A 342 -11.86 7.27 -15.93
CA GLY A 342 -12.91 6.82 -16.84
C GLY A 342 -14.28 7.45 -16.60
N GLN A 343 -14.34 8.61 -15.94
CA GLN A 343 -15.57 9.34 -15.57
C GLN A 343 -16.71 8.49 -14.95
N LYS A 344 -16.37 7.32 -14.37
CA LYS A 344 -17.36 6.38 -13.86
C LYS A 344 -17.79 6.77 -12.45
N VAL A 345 -19.07 7.11 -12.30
CA VAL A 345 -19.73 7.22 -10.99
C VAL A 345 -19.96 5.81 -10.47
N ALA A 346 -19.20 5.41 -9.47
CA ALA A 346 -19.20 4.06 -8.92
C ALA A 346 -20.09 3.90 -7.68
N VAL A 347 -20.37 5.00 -6.96
CA VAL A 347 -21.34 5.06 -5.86
C VAL A 347 -22.04 6.42 -5.97
N LYS A 348 -23.38 6.43 -5.94
CA LYS A 348 -24.25 7.60 -6.11
C LYS A 348 -24.90 7.92 -4.74
N ASN A 349 -24.48 8.99 -4.06
CA ASN A 349 -25.13 9.58 -2.87
C ASN A 349 -25.63 8.61 -1.78
N LEU A 350 -24.92 7.50 -1.55
CA LEU A 350 -25.38 6.41 -0.70
C LEU A 350 -25.54 6.87 0.76
N SER A 351 -26.77 6.75 1.29
CA SER A 351 -27.13 7.21 2.62
C SER A 351 -27.90 6.13 3.38
N PHE A 352 -27.36 5.63 4.49
CA PHE A 352 -28.04 4.73 5.43
C PHE A 352 -27.28 4.61 6.75
N GLY A 353 -27.93 4.12 7.80
CA GLY A 353 -27.33 3.76 9.08
C GLY A 353 -27.53 2.28 9.43
N LEU A 354 -26.55 1.68 10.13
CA LEU A 354 -26.60 0.29 10.62
C LEU A 354 -26.49 0.23 12.14
N LYS A 355 -27.50 -0.35 12.79
CA LYS A 355 -27.57 -0.46 14.25
C LYS A 355 -26.66 -1.56 14.77
N ARG A 356 -26.34 -1.48 16.05
CA ARG A 356 -25.48 -2.45 16.73
C ARG A 356 -26.12 -3.84 16.75
N GLY A 357 -25.47 -4.80 16.11
CA GLY A 357 -25.92 -6.20 16.05
C GLY A 357 -26.72 -6.56 14.80
N GLU A 358 -26.97 -5.62 13.89
CA GLU A 358 -27.53 -5.92 12.58
C GLU A 358 -26.50 -6.58 11.67
N CYS A 359 -26.95 -7.51 10.81
CA CYS A 359 -26.12 -8.14 9.79
C CYS A 359 -26.50 -7.58 8.42
N PHE A 360 -25.60 -6.80 7.82
CA PHE A 360 -25.82 -6.13 6.54
C PHE A 360 -25.00 -6.77 5.42
N GLY A 361 -25.58 -6.90 4.23
CA GLY A 361 -24.92 -7.47 3.06
C GLY A 361 -25.23 -6.68 1.80
N PHE A 362 -24.19 -6.28 1.06
CA PHE A 362 -24.35 -5.66 -0.26
C PHE A 362 -24.70 -6.73 -1.30
N LEU A 363 -25.92 -6.65 -1.86
CA LEU A 363 -26.37 -7.48 -2.98
C LEU A 363 -26.51 -6.62 -4.25
N GLY A 364 -26.29 -7.21 -5.44
CA GLY A 364 -26.40 -6.52 -6.73
C GLY A 364 -25.38 -7.00 -7.75
N ILE A 365 -25.46 -6.52 -8.98
CA ILE A 365 -24.59 -6.94 -10.09
C ILE A 365 -23.13 -6.49 -9.94
N ASN A 366 -22.25 -7.01 -10.79
CA ASN A 366 -20.88 -6.51 -10.91
C ASN A 366 -20.88 -5.06 -11.43
N GLY A 367 -20.12 -4.18 -10.78
CA GLY A 367 -20.10 -2.75 -11.08
C GLY A 367 -21.06 -1.88 -10.27
N ALA A 368 -22.04 -2.45 -9.54
CA ALA A 368 -23.01 -1.72 -8.69
C ALA A 368 -22.43 -1.10 -7.40
N GLY A 369 -21.15 -0.71 -7.38
CA GLY A 369 -20.54 0.03 -6.27
C GLY A 369 -20.12 -0.78 -5.03
N LYS A 370 -20.67 -1.96 -4.75
CA LYS A 370 -20.42 -2.80 -3.54
C LYS A 370 -18.98 -2.74 -2.99
N THR A 371 -18.00 -3.17 -3.79
CA THR A 371 -16.58 -3.21 -3.42
C THR A 371 -15.98 -1.81 -3.24
N THR A 372 -16.47 -0.82 -3.99
CA THR A 372 -16.07 0.59 -3.83
C THR A 372 -16.57 1.16 -2.51
N THR A 373 -17.81 0.88 -2.10
CA THR A 373 -18.35 1.28 -0.79
C THR A 373 -17.55 0.68 0.36
N MET A 374 -17.26 -0.63 0.31
CA MET A 374 -16.42 -1.28 1.32
C MET A 374 -14.99 -0.70 1.37
N LYS A 375 -14.39 -0.41 0.21
CA LYS A 375 -13.10 0.27 0.11
C LYS A 375 -13.11 1.71 0.64
N MET A 376 -14.25 2.41 0.59
CA MET A 376 -14.39 3.72 1.24
C MET A 376 -14.50 3.58 2.76
N LEU A 377 -15.32 2.67 3.28
CA LEU A 377 -15.45 2.41 4.71
C LEU A 377 -14.13 1.98 5.37
N THR A 378 -13.30 1.19 4.68
CA THR A 378 -11.95 0.79 5.16
C THR A 378 -10.87 1.86 4.95
N GLY A 379 -11.16 2.95 4.24
CA GLY A 379 -10.20 4.00 3.91
C GLY A 379 -9.17 3.64 2.82
N ASP A 380 -9.35 2.56 2.05
CA ASP A 380 -8.54 2.23 0.86
C ASP A 380 -8.74 3.30 -0.24
N ILE A 381 -9.98 3.78 -0.37
CA ILE A 381 -10.40 4.73 -1.39
C ILE A 381 -11.09 5.91 -0.71
N VAL A 382 -10.61 7.12 -0.96
CA VAL A 382 -11.26 8.34 -0.47
C VAL A 382 -12.55 8.58 -1.27
N PRO A 383 -13.71 8.87 -0.65
CA PRO A 383 -14.91 9.32 -1.37
C PRO A 383 -14.62 10.60 -2.17
N THR A 384 -15.45 10.87 -3.18
CA THR A 384 -15.41 12.13 -3.93
C THR A 384 -16.22 13.21 -3.21
N SER A 385 -17.35 12.82 -2.60
CA SER A 385 -18.24 13.70 -1.82
C SER A 385 -19.07 12.86 -0.83
N GLY A 386 -19.70 13.54 0.13
CA GLY A 386 -20.35 12.89 1.29
C GLY A 386 -19.35 12.45 2.37
N GLY A 387 -19.86 11.76 3.40
CA GLY A 387 -19.07 11.30 4.54
C GLY A 387 -19.58 9.98 5.12
N ALA A 388 -18.80 9.41 6.05
CA ALA A 388 -19.23 8.26 6.82
C ALA A 388 -18.57 8.23 8.20
N THR A 389 -19.26 7.67 9.18
CA THR A 389 -18.73 7.43 10.54
C THR A 389 -18.89 5.96 10.91
N LEU A 390 -17.89 5.40 11.61
CA LEU A 390 -17.86 4.03 12.13
C LEU A 390 -17.53 4.08 13.62
N SER A 391 -18.40 3.52 14.47
CA SER A 391 -18.35 3.63 15.94
C SER A 391 -18.21 5.09 16.44
N GLY A 392 -18.82 6.04 15.73
CA GLY A 392 -18.72 7.48 16.01
C GLY A 392 -17.44 8.16 15.50
N PHE A 393 -16.49 7.42 14.91
CA PHE A 393 -15.27 7.95 14.32
C PHE A 393 -15.45 8.22 12.82
N ASP A 394 -15.07 9.40 12.34
CA ASP A 394 -15.15 9.77 10.93
C ASP A 394 -14.06 9.07 10.07
N ILE A 395 -14.46 8.46 8.94
CA ILE A 395 -13.58 7.64 8.10
C ILE A 395 -12.50 8.45 7.35
N LEU A 396 -12.56 9.78 7.39
CA LEU A 396 -11.60 10.66 6.74
C LEU A 396 -10.57 11.19 7.75
N THR A 397 -11.02 11.64 8.91
CA THR A 397 -10.23 12.35 9.90
C THR A 397 -9.70 11.45 11.01
N GLN A 398 -10.39 10.35 11.33
CA GLN A 398 -10.11 9.47 12.48
C GLN A 398 -9.80 8.03 12.06
N GLN A 399 -9.17 7.84 10.89
CA GLN A 399 -8.88 6.52 10.30
C GLN A 399 -8.17 5.54 11.24
N LEU A 400 -7.32 6.00 12.16
CA LEU A 400 -6.61 5.10 13.09
C LEU A 400 -7.57 4.41 14.06
N GLU A 401 -8.60 5.09 14.54
CA GLU A 401 -9.60 4.52 15.44
C GLU A 401 -10.61 3.67 14.66
N VAL A 402 -11.05 4.11 13.48
CA VAL A 402 -11.86 3.29 12.56
C VAL A 402 -11.20 1.95 12.25
N ARG A 403 -9.89 1.93 11.98
CA ARG A 403 -9.11 0.71 11.70
C ARG A 403 -8.96 -0.22 12.91
N ARG A 404 -9.16 0.27 14.15
CA ARG A 404 -9.14 -0.57 15.36
C ARG A 404 -10.48 -1.27 15.62
N GLU A 405 -11.57 -0.70 15.11
CA GLU A 405 -12.94 -1.20 15.29
C GLU A 405 -13.41 -2.11 14.14
N ILE A 406 -12.75 -2.08 12.97
CA ILE A 406 -13.13 -2.85 11.78
C ILE A 406 -12.21 -4.05 11.52
N GLY A 407 -12.80 -5.23 11.29
CA GLY A 407 -12.12 -6.38 10.68
C GLY A 407 -12.36 -6.41 9.17
N TYR A 408 -11.31 -6.60 8.37
CA TYR A 408 -11.42 -6.66 6.90
C TYR A 408 -10.84 -7.96 6.34
N CYS A 409 -11.67 -8.72 5.62
CA CYS A 409 -11.23 -9.87 4.85
C CYS A 409 -11.20 -9.50 3.35
N PRO A 410 -10.02 -9.44 2.70
CA PRO A 410 -9.92 -9.18 1.27
C PRO A 410 -10.45 -10.35 0.42
N GLN A 411 -10.76 -10.05 -0.85
CA GLN A 411 -11.25 -11.05 -1.83
C GLN A 411 -10.18 -12.09 -2.20
N PHE A 412 -8.92 -11.67 -2.24
CA PHE A 412 -7.77 -12.56 -2.36
C PHE A 412 -7.22 -12.80 -0.95
N ASP A 413 -6.83 -14.04 -0.67
CA ASP A 413 -6.45 -14.43 0.68
C ASP A 413 -5.28 -13.60 1.22
N ALA A 414 -5.46 -13.04 2.42
CA ALA A 414 -4.41 -12.33 3.14
C ALA A 414 -3.48 -13.28 3.90
N LEU A 415 -3.83 -14.56 4.00
CA LEU A 415 -2.93 -15.60 4.48
C LEU A 415 -1.73 -15.66 3.54
N ILE A 416 -0.60 -15.15 4.04
CA ILE A 416 0.69 -15.76 3.76
C ILE A 416 0.47 -17.25 4.03
N ASP A 417 0.54 -18.09 3.00
CA ASP A 417 0.36 -19.54 3.12
C ASP A 417 1.47 -20.07 4.03
N LEU A 418 1.14 -20.12 5.33
CA LEU A 418 1.95 -20.52 6.47
C LEU A 418 1.67 -21.99 6.73
N ARG A 419 1.88 -22.83 5.70
CA ARG A 419 1.99 -24.28 5.88
C ARG A 419 3.17 -24.57 6.79
N TRP A 420 2.84 -24.66 8.08
CA TRP A 420 3.54 -25.45 9.06
C TRP A 420 3.47 -26.91 8.63
N ASN A 421 4.34 -27.29 7.70
CA ASN A 421 4.80 -28.67 7.63
C ASN A 421 5.87 -28.82 8.70
N ASN A 422 5.44 -29.31 9.87
CA ASN A 422 6.29 -30.19 10.68
C ASN A 422 6.43 -31.55 9.97
#